data_AF-A0A3R9M0E6-F1
#
_entry.id   AF-A0A3R9M0E6-F1
#
_cell.length_a   1.000
_cell.length_b   1.000
_cell.length_c   1.000
_cell.angle_alpha   90.00
_cell.angle_beta   90.00
_cell.angle_gamma   90.00
#
_symmetry.space_group_name_H-M   'P 1'
#
loop_
_entity.id
_entity.type
_entity.pdbx_description
1 polymer ?
#
loop_
_entity_poly.entity_id
_entity_poly.type
_entity_poly.pdbx_seq_one_letter_code
_entity_poly.pdbx_strand_id
1 'polypeptide(L)' 'MLTEYIYDENFSHGEIAELLQISPSALSKRLKSSGLKIYLRNRRLAMKMILQAAKEAEQ' A
#
# COMPACT_ATOMS: atom_id res chain seq x y z
N MET A 1 -3.29 8.20 -16.42
CA MET A 1 -3.34 8.23 -14.94
C MET A 1 -3.20 6.85 -14.28
N LEU A 2 -3.77 5.76 -14.83
CA LEU A 2 -3.48 4.38 -14.36
C LEU A 2 -2.23 3.75 -15.00
N THR A 3 -1.81 4.26 -16.16
CA THR A 3 -0.73 3.71 -17.00
C THR A 3 0.68 4.09 -16.57
N GLU A 4 0.86 5.09 -15.71
CA GLU A 4 2.19 5.68 -15.44
C GLU A 4 2.78 5.29 -14.08
N TYR A 5 2.25 4.28 -13.37
CA TYR A 5 2.75 3.87 -12.05
C TYR A 5 2.81 5.00 -10.99
N ILE A 6 2.15 6.15 -11.23
CA ILE A 6 2.33 7.41 -10.49
C ILE A 6 1.84 7.38 -9.04
N TYR A 7 1.32 6.25 -8.56
CA TYR A 7 0.74 6.13 -7.22
C TYR A 7 1.29 4.92 -6.48
N ASP A 8 2.61 4.91 -6.29
CA ASP A 8 3.31 3.98 -5.39
C ASP A 8 3.38 4.60 -3.99
N GLU A 9 2.54 4.11 -3.09
CA GLU A 9 2.56 4.48 -1.68
C GLU A 9 3.58 3.61 -0.94
N ASN A 10 4.87 3.85 -1.17
CA ASN A 10 5.94 3.25 -0.38
C ASN A 10 6.08 3.99 0.95
N PHE A 11 5.26 3.58 1.91
CA PHE A 11 5.34 4.08 3.28
C PHE A 11 6.52 3.45 4.02
N SER A 12 7.54 4.26 4.33
CA SER A 12 8.57 3.87 5.30
C SER A 12 7.94 3.84 6.70
N HIS A 13 7.73 2.64 7.22
CA HIS A 13 7.09 2.44 8.54
C HIS A 13 7.91 3.08 9.67
N GLY A 14 9.24 3.18 9.50
CA GLY A 14 10.13 3.85 10.45
C GLY A 14 9.97 5.36 10.43
N GLU A 15 10.07 5.97 9.25
CA GLU A 15 9.94 7.44 9.10
C GLU A 15 8.57 7.94 9.54
N ILE A 16 7.49 7.21 9.25
CA ILE A 16 6.14 7.60 9.69
C ILE A 16 6.01 7.51 11.21
N ALA A 17 6.61 6.49 11.84
CA ALA A 17 6.61 6.36 13.28
C ALA A 17 7.38 7.52 13.94
N GLU A 18 8.53 7.89 13.36
CA GLU A 18 9.35 9.01 13.79
C GLU A 18 8.65 10.37 13.64
N LEU A 19 8.07 10.65 12.46
CA LEU A 19 7.32 11.88 12.20
C LEU A 19 6.12 12.06 13.14
N LEU A 20 5.46 10.95 13.48
CA LEU A 20 4.33 10.93 14.42
C LEU A 20 4.77 10.87 15.88
N GLN A 21 6.07 10.79 16.16
CA GLN A 21 6.65 10.63 17.50
C GLN A 21 6.02 9.48 18.30
N ILE A 22 5.75 8.36 17.62
CA ILE A 22 5.22 7.13 18.22
C ILE A 22 6.13 5.95 17.95
N SER A 23 6.01 4.90 18.76
CA SER A 23 6.75 3.67 18.48
C SER A 23 6.22 2.97 17.21
N PRO A 24 7.07 2.25 16.46
CA PRO A 24 6.64 1.43 15.33
C PRO A 24 5.52 0.42 15.69
N SER A 25 5.50 -0.05 16.94
CA SER A 25 4.45 -0.92 17.48
C SER A 25 3.12 -0.17 17.65
N ALA A 26 3.15 1.05 18.18
CA ALA A 26 1.96 1.90 18.29
C ALA A 26 1.38 2.24 16.90
N LEU A 27 2.23 2.57 15.93
CA LEU A 27 1.81 2.78 14.54
C LEU A 27 1.15 1.51 13.96
N SER A 28 1.76 0.34 14.18
CA SER A 28 1.21 -0.94 13.73
C SER A 28 -0.16 -1.24 14.32
N LYS A 29 -0.38 -0.93 15.60
CA LYS A 29 -1.68 -1.08 16.26
C LYS A 29 -2.72 -0.16 15.61
N ARG A 30 -2.39 1.12 15.40
CA ARG A 30 -3.26 2.10 14.75
C ARG A 30 -3.63 1.71 13.32
N LEU A 31 -2.67 1.26 12.51
CA LEU A 31 -2.91 0.81 11.14
C LEU A 31 -3.78 -0.44 11.06
N LYS A 32 -3.67 -1.34 12.04
CA LYS A 32 -4.55 -2.52 12.15
C LYS A 32 -5.96 -2.12 12.56
N SER A 33 -6.11 -1.26 13.57
CA SER A 33 -7.42 -0.85 14.08
C SER A 33 -8.20 0.03 13.11
N SER A 34 -7.52 0.81 12.25
CA SER A 34 -8.18 1.68 11.27
C SER A 34 -8.68 0.94 10.03
N GLY A 35 -8.34 -0.34 9.84
CA GLY A 35 -8.61 -1.08 8.60
C GLY A 35 -7.76 -0.64 7.39
N LEU A 36 -7.00 0.46 7.51
CA LEU A 36 -6.19 1.02 6.43
C LEU A 36 -5.15 0.04 5.92
N LYS A 37 -4.57 -0.78 6.82
CA LYS A 37 -3.62 -1.83 6.44
C LYS A 37 -4.21 -2.84 5.45
N ILE A 38 -5.48 -3.20 5.61
CA ILE A 38 -6.17 -4.15 4.72
C ILE A 38 -6.45 -3.47 3.39
N TYR A 39 -6.97 -2.24 3.42
CA TYR A 39 -7.23 -1.45 2.21
C TYR A 39 -5.98 -1.32 1.34
N LEU A 40 -4.85 -0.86 1.90
CA LEU A 40 -3.60 -0.67 1.17
C LEU A 40 -3.07 -1.99 0.56
N ARG A 41 -3.16 -3.09 1.31
CA ARG A 41 -2.76 -4.42 0.82
C ARG A 41 -3.63 -4.89 -0.34
N ASN A 42 -4.94 -4.77 -0.21
CA ASN A 42 -5.90 -5.20 -1.23
C ASN A 42 -5.76 -4.37 -2.49
N ARG A 43 -5.58 -3.04 -2.36
CA ARG A 43 -5.31 -2.14 -3.48
C ARG A 43 -4.07 -2.57 -4.27
N ARG A 44 -2.96 -2.87 -3.58
CA ARG A 44 -1.73 -3.35 -4.22
C ARG A 44 -1.92 -4.71 -4.92
N LEU A 45 -2.65 -5.62 -4.30
CA LEU A 45 -2.95 -6.93 -4.89
C LEU A 45 -3.83 -6.79 -6.14
N ALA A 46 -4.91 -6.01 -6.06
CA ALA A 46 -5.80 -5.75 -7.18
C ALA A 46 -5.05 -5.13 -8.37
N MET A 47 -4.17 -4.16 -8.12
CA MET A 47 -3.35 -3.56 -9.18
C MET A 47 -2.46 -4.60 -9.86
N LYS A 48 -1.79 -5.48 -9.09
CA LYS A 48 -0.98 -6.56 -9.65
C LYS A 48 -1.81 -7.51 -10.52
N MET A 49 -3.01 -7.87 -10.07
CA MET A 49 -3.91 -8.74 -10.82
C MET A 49 -4.38 -8.09 -12.13
N ILE A 50 -4.75 -6.82 -12.10
CA ILE A 50 -5.16 -6.05 -13.30
C ILE A 50 -4.01 -6.00 -14.30
N LEU A 51 -2.80 -5.66 -13.85
CA LEU A 51 -1.62 -5.59 -14.73
C LEU A 51 -1.24 -6.95 -15.31
N GLN A 52 -1.41 -8.02 -14.54
CA GLN A 52 -1.17 -9.38 -15.03
C GLN A 52 -2.19 -9.77 -16.10
N ALA A 53 -3.48 -9.54 -15.86
CA ALA A 53 -4.53 -9.82 -16.82
C ALA A 53 -4.38 -8.99 -18.11
N ALA A 54 -3.94 -7.73 -18.00
CA ALA A 54 -3.66 -6.89 -19.16
C ALA A 54 -2.53 -7.45 -20.04
N LYS A 55 -1.45 -7.94 -19.42
CA LYS A 55 -0.33 -8.59 -20.13
C LYS A 55 -0.76 -9.89 -20.81
N GLU A 56 -1.60 -10.68 -20.17
CA GLU A 56 -2.14 -11.93 -20.74
C GLU A 56 -3.08 -11.66 -21.92
N ALA A 57 -3.82 -10.56 -21.92
CA ALA A 57 -4.71 -10.18 -23.02
C ALA A 57 -3.98 -9.64 -24.26
N GLU A 58 -2.71 -9.24 -24.12
CA GLU A 58 -1.84 -8.78 -25.22
C GLU A 58 -1.05 -9.93 -25.89
N GLN A 59 -1.11 -11.15 -25.34
CA GLN A 59 -0.49 -12.37 -25.86
C GLN A 59 -1.45 -13.21 -26.71
#